data_AF-A0A2A3IWY3-F1
#
_entry.id   AF-A0A2A3IWY3-F1
#
_cell.length_a   1.000
_cell.length_b   1.000
_cell.length_c   1.000
_cell.angle_alpha   90.00
_cell.angle_beta   90.00
_cell.angle_gamma   90.00
#
_symmetry.space_group_name_H-M   'P 1'
#
loop_
_entity.id
_entity.type
_entity.pdbx_description
1 polymer ?
#
loop_
_entity_poly.entity_id
_entity_poly.type
_entity_poly.pdbx_seq_one_letter_code
_entity_poly.pdbx_strand_id
1 'polypeptide(L)'
;MAVFVCASCGAALTARLSQVALPVHAHHSYGHELLPALMESGTYAVDPEPSGPPWRQWSEIGVDETEARGVFAPVPALSFGAPGAIVVAPGDTRGTVLIPERCDGYCMGLDGRDGPNLACAQCGRTVATRIDDCSLWQAVWFDPQAVRRLPAEGPGHRTVDWETLVDERQDAPPIEPPGVWSPRWEAAVGAALAHLLAASAGTPVAVPHGLLADTFGRALDALLPPGPPVRNVVLAGPGLPDPDRAVSDIALVPRHPQTGTSWQPSATVDTVPLAADVWMHLAFQHDRLPVPATGGMPEGVFRDDPLPMHPWGAFRPDARAFLHTLARLPAVRRPWLRRIYDRVSNHPYARPF
;
A
#
# COMPACT_ATOMS: atom_id res chain seq x y z
N MET A 1 -19.53 1.01 -13.46
CA MET A 1 -18.26 1.38 -14.11
C MET A 1 -18.25 2.87 -14.42
N ALA A 2 -17.09 3.42 -14.73
CA ALA A 2 -16.92 4.82 -15.11
C ALA A 2 -15.99 4.96 -16.32
N VAL A 3 -16.17 6.05 -17.06
CA VAL A 3 -15.19 6.56 -18.03
C VAL A 3 -14.82 7.97 -17.58
N PHE A 4 -13.54 8.31 -17.63
CA PHE A 4 -13.07 9.67 -17.41
C PHE A 4 -12.96 10.39 -18.75
N VAL A 5 -13.53 11.59 -18.81
CA VAL A 5 -13.51 12.44 -20.00
C VAL A 5 -12.85 13.77 -19.70
N CYS A 6 -12.27 14.41 -20.71
CA CYS A 6 -11.71 15.75 -20.58
C CYS A 6 -12.81 16.74 -20.15
N ALA A 7 -12.57 17.50 -19.09
CA ALA A 7 -13.54 18.47 -18.58
C ALA A 7 -13.80 19.63 -19.56
N SER A 8 -12.89 19.88 -20.52
CA SER A 8 -13.00 20.97 -21.49
C SER A 8 -13.75 20.60 -22.78
N CYS A 9 -13.49 19.42 -23.35
CA CYS A 9 -14.04 19.04 -24.65
C CYS A 9 -14.89 17.75 -24.63
N GLY A 10 -14.94 17.05 -23.50
CA GLY A 10 -15.71 15.81 -23.36
C GLY A 10 -15.09 14.57 -24.02
N ALA A 11 -13.90 14.67 -24.62
CA ALA A 11 -13.20 13.52 -25.20
C ALA A 11 -12.91 12.46 -24.14
N ALA A 12 -13.12 11.18 -24.46
CA ALA A 12 -12.82 10.08 -23.56
C ALA A 12 -11.31 9.91 -23.36
N LEU A 13 -10.88 9.84 -22.10
CA LEU A 13 -9.48 9.74 -21.71
C LEU A 13 -9.11 8.36 -21.15
N THR A 14 -10.11 7.50 -20.90
CA THR A 14 -9.90 6.16 -20.38
C THR A 14 -10.76 5.12 -21.10
N ALA A 15 -10.40 3.85 -20.93
CA ALA A 15 -11.33 2.75 -21.07
C ALA A 15 -12.48 2.83 -20.03
N ARG A 16 -13.39 1.85 -20.06
CA ARG A 16 -14.36 1.64 -18.97
C ARG A 16 -13.62 1.03 -17.78
N LEU A 17 -13.73 1.67 -16.63
CA LEU A 17 -13.00 1.29 -15.41
C LEU A 17 -13.94 1.01 -14.25
N SER A 18 -13.47 0.18 -13.33
CA SER A 18 -14.13 -0.16 -12.08
C SER A 18 -13.39 0.46 -10.91
N GLN A 19 -14.13 1.03 -9.97
CA GLN A 19 -13.51 1.64 -8.80
C GLN A 19 -13.03 0.56 -7.83
N VAL A 20 -11.81 0.70 -7.36
CA VAL A 20 -11.24 -0.09 -6.26
C VAL A 20 -10.66 0.85 -5.19
N ALA A 21 -10.21 0.29 -4.07
CA ALA A 21 -9.54 1.06 -3.04
C ALA A 21 -8.13 1.43 -3.50
N LEU A 22 -7.65 2.60 -3.05
CA LEU A 22 -6.26 2.96 -3.28
C LEU A 22 -5.32 1.92 -2.63
N PRO A 23 -4.37 1.32 -3.39
CA PRO A 23 -3.39 0.41 -2.83
C PRO A 23 -2.54 1.10 -1.76
N VAL A 24 -2.20 0.38 -0.69
CA VAL A 24 -1.41 0.93 0.43
C VAL A 24 -0.02 1.42 0.00
N HIS A 25 0.51 0.87 -1.09
CA HIS A 25 1.81 1.22 -1.66
C HIS A 25 1.72 2.31 -2.74
N ALA A 26 0.58 3.01 -2.90
CA ALA A 26 0.40 4.01 -3.96
C ALA A 26 1.42 5.17 -3.95
N HIS A 27 1.93 5.52 -2.77
CA HIS A 27 2.96 6.56 -2.61
C HIS A 27 4.33 5.99 -2.20
N HIS A 28 4.49 4.66 -2.29
CA HIS A 28 5.75 3.99 -1.99
C HIS A 28 6.72 4.15 -3.16
N SER A 29 8.01 4.23 -2.84
CA SER A 29 9.10 4.20 -3.82
C SER A 29 10.13 3.18 -3.40
N TYR A 30 10.69 2.40 -4.34
CA TYR A 30 11.53 1.26 -4.01
C TYR A 30 12.81 1.15 -4.84
N GLY A 31 13.97 1.17 -4.18
CA GLY A 31 15.25 0.81 -4.80
C GLY A 31 15.53 1.52 -6.12
N HIS A 32 16.12 0.82 -7.09
CA HIS A 32 16.28 1.26 -8.49
C HIS A 32 15.70 0.18 -9.42
N GLU A 33 14.42 -0.16 -9.20
CA GLU A 33 13.73 -1.23 -9.91
C GLU A 33 12.57 -0.71 -10.74
N LEU A 34 12.31 -1.34 -11.89
CA LEU A 34 11.11 -1.07 -12.68
C LEU A 34 9.93 -1.81 -12.05
N LEU A 35 9.20 -1.10 -11.19
CA LEU A 35 7.99 -1.63 -10.55
C LEU A 35 6.87 -1.81 -11.59
N PRO A 36 5.94 -2.76 -11.38
CA PRO A 36 4.81 -2.95 -12.27
C PRO A 36 3.81 -1.79 -12.17
N ALA A 37 2.73 -1.87 -12.94
CA ALA A 37 1.61 -0.95 -12.82
C ALA A 37 1.02 -0.98 -11.40
N LEU A 38 0.77 0.21 -10.83
CA LEU A 38 0.16 0.35 -9.50
C LEU A 38 -1.24 -0.27 -9.46
N MET A 39 -1.98 -0.07 -10.55
CA MET A 39 -3.37 -0.49 -10.68
C MET A 39 -3.46 -1.69 -11.62
N GLU A 40 -4.36 -2.61 -11.30
CA GLU A 40 -4.78 -3.65 -12.24
C GLU A 40 -5.50 -3.01 -13.44
N SER A 41 -5.31 -3.57 -14.64
CA SER A 41 -5.98 -3.07 -15.83
C SER A 41 -7.50 -3.14 -15.68
N GLY A 42 -8.20 -2.11 -16.15
CA GLY A 42 -9.65 -1.99 -16.02
C GLY A 42 -10.10 -1.45 -14.65
N THR A 43 -9.19 -1.04 -13.78
CA THR A 43 -9.49 -0.46 -12.47
C THR A 43 -9.03 0.99 -12.33
N TYR A 44 -9.64 1.71 -11.39
CA TYR A 44 -9.16 3.02 -10.95
C TYR A 44 -9.34 3.16 -9.44
N ALA A 45 -8.50 4.00 -8.83
CA ALA A 45 -8.70 4.46 -7.45
C ALA A 45 -8.71 5.99 -7.41
N VAL A 46 -9.30 6.53 -6.35
CA VAL A 46 -9.28 7.97 -6.06
C VAL A 46 -8.43 8.17 -4.82
N ASP A 47 -7.41 8.99 -4.94
CA ASP A 47 -6.60 9.41 -3.81
C ASP A 47 -7.31 10.57 -3.08
N PRO A 48 -7.72 10.38 -1.82
CA PRO A 48 -8.36 11.44 -1.05
C PRO A 48 -7.37 12.56 -0.68
N GLU A 49 -6.07 12.33 -0.80
CA GLU A 49 -5.07 13.29 -0.39
C GLU A 49 -4.88 14.40 -1.43
N PRO A 50 -4.72 15.66 -0.98
CA PRO A 50 -4.20 16.73 -1.82
C PRO A 50 -2.85 16.35 -2.43
N SER A 51 -2.68 16.59 -3.71
CA SER A 51 -1.40 16.37 -4.40
C SER A 51 -1.04 17.54 -5.31
N GLY A 52 0.27 17.74 -5.51
CA GLY A 52 0.79 18.83 -6.34
C GLY A 52 0.87 20.19 -5.62
N PRO A 53 1.31 21.24 -6.33
CA PRO A 53 1.49 22.56 -5.74
C PRO A 53 0.16 23.27 -5.41
N PRO A 54 0.18 24.28 -4.54
CA PRO A 54 1.35 24.75 -3.79
C PRO A 54 1.70 23.81 -2.63
N TRP A 55 2.98 23.75 -2.28
CA TRP A 55 3.48 23.00 -1.12
C TRP A 55 3.81 23.98 0.00
N ARG A 56 3.36 23.70 1.22
CA ARG A 56 3.71 24.48 2.42
C ARG A 56 4.47 23.61 3.41
N GLN A 57 5.48 24.17 4.04
CA GLN A 57 6.26 23.47 5.05
C GLN A 57 5.42 23.28 6.31
N TRP A 58 5.68 22.22 7.07
CA TRP A 58 4.95 21.97 8.32
C TRP A 58 4.97 23.14 9.30
N SER A 59 6.10 23.84 9.43
CA SER A 59 6.27 25.00 10.31
C SER A 59 5.37 26.19 9.95
N GLU A 60 4.82 26.22 8.74
CA GLU A 60 3.98 27.31 8.22
C GLU A 60 2.48 27.03 8.42
N ILE A 61 2.12 25.85 8.92
CA ILE A 61 0.73 25.37 8.97
C ILE A 61 0.31 25.26 10.43
N GLY A 62 -0.85 25.84 10.77
CA GLY A 62 -1.40 25.76 12.12
C GLY A 62 -1.82 24.35 12.48
N VAL A 63 -1.80 24.01 13.78
CA VAL A 63 -2.19 22.68 14.28
C VAL A 63 -3.59 22.29 13.82
N ASP A 64 -4.57 23.20 13.94
CA ASP A 64 -5.95 22.97 13.51
C ASP A 64 -6.06 22.66 12.01
N GLU A 65 -5.24 23.32 11.18
CA GLU A 65 -5.20 23.12 9.73
C GLU A 65 -4.57 21.77 9.36
N THR A 66 -3.54 21.32 10.10
CA THR A 66 -2.97 19.97 9.93
C THR A 66 -3.95 18.87 10.38
N GLU A 67 -4.69 19.10 11.46
CA GLU A 67 -5.70 18.15 11.97
C GLU A 67 -6.89 18.02 11.03
N ALA A 68 -7.38 19.14 10.48
CA ALA A 68 -8.44 19.13 9.47
C ALA A 68 -8.04 18.32 8.21
N ARG A 69 -6.73 18.18 7.97
CA ARG A 69 -6.14 17.35 6.91
C ARG A 69 -5.75 15.95 7.37
N GLY A 70 -6.04 15.58 8.62
CA GLY A 70 -5.76 14.26 9.17
C GLY A 70 -4.28 13.99 9.43
N VAL A 71 -3.44 15.03 9.58
CA VAL A 71 -2.00 14.87 9.85
C VAL A 71 -1.68 15.39 11.25
N PHE A 72 -1.09 14.51 12.07
CA PHE A 72 -0.91 14.71 13.50
C PHE A 72 0.58 14.75 13.93
N ALA A 73 1.51 14.57 13.00
CA ALA A 73 2.96 14.68 13.21
C ALA A 73 3.66 15.42 12.06
N PRO A 74 4.84 16.05 12.31
CA PRO A 74 5.57 16.82 11.31
C PRO A 74 5.97 16.00 10.10
N VAL A 75 5.57 16.48 8.94
CA VAL A 75 6.03 16.00 7.63
C VAL A 75 6.84 17.11 6.94
N PRO A 76 7.70 16.80 5.95
CA PRO A 76 8.52 17.84 5.31
C PRO A 76 7.70 18.98 4.69
N ALA A 77 6.62 18.63 3.98
CA ALA A 77 5.67 19.57 3.41
C ALA A 77 4.30 18.91 3.22
N LEU A 78 3.25 19.73 3.16
CA LEU A 78 1.90 19.33 2.79
C LEU A 78 1.50 19.98 1.47
N SER A 79 0.85 19.21 0.61
CA SER A 79 0.22 19.72 -0.61
C SER A 79 -1.05 20.49 -0.29
N PHE A 80 -1.22 21.61 -0.97
CA PHE A 80 -2.43 22.42 -1.02
C PHE A 80 -3.09 22.37 -2.40
N GLY A 81 -2.69 21.41 -3.23
CA GLY A 81 -3.36 21.10 -4.48
C GLY A 81 -4.74 20.49 -4.25
N ALA A 82 -5.43 20.17 -5.35
CA ALA A 82 -6.75 19.57 -5.29
C ALA A 82 -6.66 18.10 -4.80
N PRO A 83 -7.48 17.68 -3.83
CA PRO A 83 -7.64 16.26 -3.50
C PRO A 83 -8.48 15.55 -4.58
N GLY A 84 -8.48 14.22 -4.54
CA GLY A 84 -9.33 13.41 -5.42
C GLY A 84 -8.66 13.01 -6.73
N ALA A 85 -7.32 13.02 -6.79
CA ALA A 85 -6.59 12.58 -7.97
C ALA A 85 -6.99 11.13 -8.33
N ILE A 86 -7.16 10.86 -9.63
CA ILE A 86 -7.63 9.55 -10.09
C ILE A 86 -6.46 8.78 -10.68
N VAL A 87 -6.13 7.64 -10.11
CA VAL A 87 -5.08 6.77 -10.62
C VAL A 87 -5.63 5.61 -11.42
N VAL A 88 -4.98 5.33 -12.55
CA VAL A 88 -5.26 4.21 -13.45
C VAL A 88 -3.96 3.55 -13.89
N ALA A 89 -4.06 2.33 -14.43
CA ALA A 89 -2.93 1.71 -15.10
C ALA A 89 -2.61 2.51 -16.38
N PRO A 90 -1.32 2.71 -16.74
CA PRO A 90 -0.97 3.46 -17.95
C PRO A 90 -1.65 2.93 -19.23
N GLY A 91 -1.83 1.61 -19.35
CA GLY A 91 -2.51 0.98 -20.49
C GLY A 91 -4.01 1.28 -20.63
N ASP A 92 -4.65 1.80 -19.59
CA ASP A 92 -6.07 2.15 -19.60
C ASP A 92 -6.34 3.58 -20.11
N THR A 93 -5.27 4.36 -20.33
CA THR A 93 -5.35 5.73 -20.83
C THR A 93 -5.47 5.77 -22.35
N ARG A 94 -6.29 6.69 -22.87
CA ARG A 94 -6.60 6.84 -24.29
C ARG A 94 -6.76 8.31 -24.64
N GLY A 95 -6.58 8.67 -25.91
CA GLY A 95 -6.86 10.05 -26.36
C GLY A 95 -6.02 11.12 -25.65
N THR A 96 -4.84 10.74 -25.17
CA THR A 96 -3.84 11.62 -24.55
C THR A 96 -2.56 11.63 -25.38
N VAL A 97 -1.82 12.74 -25.29
CA VAL A 97 -0.47 12.89 -25.85
C VAL A 97 0.46 13.39 -24.75
N LEU A 98 1.73 12.97 -24.80
CA LEU A 98 2.76 13.50 -23.92
C LEU A 98 3.07 14.96 -24.28
N ILE A 99 3.43 15.75 -23.27
CA ILE A 99 3.93 17.12 -23.39
C ILE A 99 5.45 17.03 -23.24
N PRO A 100 6.23 17.02 -24.33
CA PRO A 100 7.67 16.71 -24.29
C PRO A 100 8.46 17.59 -23.31
N GLU A 101 8.06 18.85 -23.16
CA GLU A 101 8.71 19.84 -22.28
C GLU A 101 8.46 19.59 -20.77
N ARG A 102 7.62 18.60 -20.43
CA ARG A 102 7.27 18.19 -19.05
C ARG A 102 7.50 16.71 -18.80
N CYS A 103 8.29 16.09 -19.67
CA CYS A 103 8.63 14.68 -19.59
C CYS A 103 10.00 14.47 -18.93
N ASP A 104 10.40 15.35 -17.99
CA ASP A 104 11.59 15.10 -17.20
C ASP A 104 11.38 13.88 -16.28
N GLY A 105 12.51 13.34 -15.83
CA GLY A 105 12.57 12.12 -15.07
C GLY A 105 13.87 12.02 -14.31
N TYR A 106 14.09 10.87 -13.69
CA TYR A 106 15.35 10.57 -13.06
C TYR A 106 16.13 9.52 -13.84
N CYS A 107 15.88 8.23 -13.60
CA CYS A 107 16.82 7.19 -13.99
C CYS A 107 16.43 6.49 -15.30
N MET A 108 15.18 6.05 -15.41
CA MET A 108 14.68 5.19 -16.49
C MET A 108 13.36 5.65 -17.11
N GLY A 109 12.73 6.71 -16.61
CA GLY A 109 11.43 7.15 -17.12
C GLY A 109 10.92 8.43 -16.48
N LEU A 110 9.61 8.66 -16.61
CA LEU A 110 8.93 9.85 -16.12
C LEU A 110 8.63 9.70 -14.62
N ASP A 111 9.14 10.61 -13.78
CA ASP A 111 8.87 10.56 -12.34
C ASP A 111 7.73 11.50 -11.90
N GLY A 112 7.22 12.31 -12.83
CA GLY A 112 6.10 13.22 -12.62
C GLY A 112 6.45 14.53 -11.90
N ARG A 113 7.73 14.84 -11.66
CA ARG A 113 8.16 16.05 -10.93
C ARG A 113 7.71 17.36 -11.57
N ASP A 114 7.57 17.38 -12.90
CA ASP A 114 7.13 18.57 -13.67
C ASP A 114 5.61 18.80 -13.60
N GLY A 115 4.89 17.95 -12.86
CA GLY A 115 3.43 17.97 -12.80
C GLY A 115 2.79 17.36 -14.05
N PRO A 116 1.58 17.80 -14.44
CA PRO A 116 0.84 17.21 -15.54
C PRO A 116 1.61 17.24 -16.88
N ASN A 117 1.98 16.05 -17.35
CA ASN A 117 2.77 15.78 -18.55
C ASN A 117 1.96 15.10 -19.68
N LEU A 118 0.65 14.90 -19.47
CA LEU A 118 -0.29 14.44 -20.49
C LEU A 118 -1.32 15.52 -20.81
N ALA A 119 -1.53 15.76 -22.10
CA ALA A 119 -2.58 16.60 -22.64
C ALA A 119 -3.66 15.76 -23.34
N CYS A 120 -4.90 16.25 -23.34
CA CYS A 120 -5.96 15.71 -24.18
C CYS A 120 -5.59 15.90 -25.66
N ALA A 121 -5.58 14.82 -26.44
CA ALA A 121 -5.20 14.85 -27.85
C ALA A 121 -6.14 15.71 -28.71
N GLN A 122 -7.38 15.94 -28.25
CA GLN A 122 -8.38 16.70 -29.01
C GLN A 122 -8.32 18.20 -28.79
N CYS A 123 -8.10 18.68 -27.55
CA CYS A 123 -8.13 20.11 -27.23
C CYS A 123 -6.84 20.66 -26.62
N GLY A 124 -5.83 19.82 -26.40
CA GLY A 124 -4.53 20.22 -25.86
C GLY A 124 -4.52 20.56 -24.36
N ARG A 125 -5.65 20.47 -23.65
CA ARG A 125 -5.70 20.72 -22.20
C ARG A 125 -4.87 19.69 -21.45
N THR A 126 -4.03 20.11 -20.51
CA THR A 126 -3.33 19.24 -19.54
C THR A 126 -4.34 18.50 -18.67
N VAL A 127 -4.24 17.18 -18.57
CA VAL A 127 -5.24 16.33 -17.91
C VAL A 127 -4.67 15.35 -16.90
N ALA A 128 -3.40 14.97 -17.00
CA ALA A 128 -2.83 13.94 -16.13
C ALA A 128 -1.31 14.01 -16.04
N THR A 129 -0.76 13.31 -15.03
CA THR A 129 0.66 13.01 -14.86
C THR A 129 0.88 11.51 -15.04
N ARG A 130 1.70 11.12 -16.01
CA ARG A 130 2.22 9.77 -16.18
C ARG A 130 3.51 9.61 -15.39
N ILE A 131 3.61 8.48 -14.69
CA ILE A 131 4.80 8.03 -13.96
C ILE A 131 5.17 6.65 -14.48
N ASP A 132 6.42 6.47 -14.91
CA ASP A 132 7.02 5.21 -15.32
C ASP A 132 8.55 5.15 -15.09
N ASP A 133 9.09 6.01 -14.23
CA ASP A 133 10.48 5.94 -13.80
C ASP A 133 10.75 4.71 -12.90
N CYS A 134 12.01 4.27 -12.85
CA CYS A 134 12.40 3.29 -11.87
C CYS A 134 12.15 3.84 -10.46
N SER A 135 12.06 2.92 -9.50
CA SER A 135 11.73 3.22 -8.12
C SER A 135 10.29 3.63 -7.87
N LEU A 136 9.47 3.84 -8.90
CA LEU A 136 8.07 4.27 -8.77
C LEU A 136 7.14 3.26 -9.45
N TRP A 137 5.95 3.11 -8.89
CA TRP A 137 4.91 2.30 -9.50
C TRP A 137 4.41 2.98 -10.77
N GLN A 138 4.27 2.21 -11.85
CA GLN A 138 3.80 2.80 -13.10
C GLN A 138 2.34 3.19 -12.97
N ALA A 139 2.02 4.45 -13.26
CA ALA A 139 0.71 5.00 -12.99
C ALA A 139 0.41 6.19 -13.91
N VAL A 140 -0.88 6.44 -14.14
CA VAL A 140 -1.34 7.74 -14.63
C VAL A 140 -2.32 8.34 -13.62
N TRP A 141 -1.99 9.53 -13.16
CA TRP A 141 -2.75 10.33 -12.20
C TRP A 141 -3.47 11.46 -12.93
N PHE A 142 -4.79 11.35 -13.12
CA PHE A 142 -5.60 12.43 -13.66
C PHE A 142 -5.81 13.54 -12.64
N ASP A 143 -5.65 14.78 -13.10
CA ASP A 143 -5.99 15.97 -12.35
C ASP A 143 -7.54 16.02 -12.17
N PRO A 144 -8.04 16.00 -10.91
CA PRO A 144 -9.47 15.96 -10.64
C PRO A 144 -10.23 17.18 -11.16
N GLN A 145 -9.56 18.30 -11.41
CA GLN A 145 -10.15 19.52 -11.97
C GLN A 145 -10.12 19.55 -13.50
N ALA A 146 -9.33 18.66 -14.13
CA ALA A 146 -9.18 18.58 -15.58
C ALA A 146 -10.02 17.47 -16.23
N VAL A 147 -10.61 16.59 -15.42
CA VAL A 147 -11.45 15.48 -15.88
C VAL A 147 -12.82 15.45 -15.24
N ARG A 148 -13.76 14.80 -15.91
CA ARG A 148 -15.09 14.49 -15.38
C ARG A 148 -15.32 12.99 -15.43
N ARG A 149 -15.87 12.46 -14.35
CA ARG A 149 -16.33 11.07 -14.28
C ARG A 149 -17.72 10.96 -14.90
N LEU A 150 -17.89 10.10 -15.90
CA LEU A 150 -19.20 9.75 -16.45
C LEU A 150 -19.55 8.30 -16.09
N PRO A 151 -20.83 8.00 -15.77
CA PRO A 151 -21.28 6.62 -15.65
C PRO A 151 -21.14 5.93 -17.00
N ALA A 152 -20.66 4.69 -17.00
CA ALA A 152 -20.60 3.86 -18.20
C ALA A 152 -21.67 2.77 -18.14
N GLU A 153 -22.46 2.64 -19.21
CA GLU A 153 -23.46 1.58 -19.35
C GLU A 153 -22.81 0.20 -19.54
N GLY A 154 -23.50 -0.83 -19.03
CA GLY A 154 -23.05 -2.22 -19.03
C GLY A 154 -22.98 -2.82 -17.61
N PRO A 155 -22.79 -4.14 -17.51
CA PRO A 155 -22.65 -4.79 -16.21
C PRO A 155 -21.45 -4.20 -15.47
N GLY A 156 -21.70 -3.71 -14.25
CA GLY A 156 -20.63 -3.25 -13.37
C GLY A 156 -19.77 -4.43 -12.93
N HIS A 157 -18.48 -4.20 -12.67
CA HIS A 157 -17.71 -5.16 -11.89
C HIS A 157 -18.36 -5.24 -10.51
N ARG A 158 -18.91 -6.40 -10.17
CA ARG A 158 -19.56 -6.63 -8.88
C ARG A 158 -18.47 -6.56 -7.80
N THR A 159 -18.76 -5.86 -6.71
CA THR A 159 -17.92 -5.96 -5.51
C THR A 159 -17.98 -7.40 -5.02
N VAL A 160 -16.82 -8.04 -5.01
CA VAL A 160 -16.63 -9.41 -4.56
C VAL A 160 -16.82 -9.43 -3.04
N ASP A 161 -17.46 -10.47 -2.50
CA ASP A 161 -17.56 -10.63 -1.04
C ASP A 161 -16.30 -11.27 -0.46
N TRP A 162 -16.20 -11.30 0.87
CA TRP A 162 -15.03 -11.87 1.54
C TRP A 162 -14.83 -13.35 1.25
N GLU A 163 -15.93 -14.12 1.11
CA GLU A 163 -15.86 -15.56 0.82
C GLU A 163 -15.24 -15.79 -0.56
N THR A 164 -15.73 -15.09 -1.58
CA THR A 164 -15.20 -15.20 -2.95
C THR A 164 -13.74 -14.73 -3.03
N LEU A 165 -13.34 -13.68 -2.29
CA LEU A 165 -11.94 -13.26 -2.22
C LEU A 165 -11.02 -14.36 -1.66
N VAL A 166 -11.48 -15.09 -0.63
CA VAL A 166 -10.75 -16.23 -0.05
C VAL A 166 -10.68 -17.40 -1.02
N ASP A 167 -11.72 -17.63 -1.84
CA ASP A 167 -11.73 -18.70 -2.83
C ASP A 167 -10.79 -18.41 -4.02
N GLU A 168 -10.75 -17.16 -4.50
CA GLU A 168 -9.89 -16.76 -5.63
C GLU A 168 -8.39 -16.74 -5.28
N ARG A 169 -8.04 -16.60 -4.00
CA ARG A 169 -6.65 -16.67 -3.46
C ARG A 169 -5.61 -15.88 -4.27
N GLN A 170 -5.94 -14.66 -4.67
CA GLN A 170 -4.95 -13.74 -5.23
C GLN A 170 -4.04 -13.23 -4.11
N ASP A 171 -2.96 -13.95 -3.85
CA ASP A 171 -1.93 -13.54 -2.89
C ASP A 171 -0.68 -12.96 -3.56
N ALA A 172 0.09 -12.21 -2.79
CA ALA A 172 1.37 -11.67 -3.21
C ALA A 172 2.47 -12.53 -2.56
N PRO A 173 3.36 -13.19 -3.34
CA PRO A 173 4.48 -13.91 -2.74
C PRO A 173 5.41 -12.93 -1.99
N PRO A 174 5.89 -13.28 -0.79
CA PRO A 174 6.78 -12.42 0.00
C PRO A 174 8.14 -12.23 -0.67
N ILE A 175 8.56 -13.21 -1.46
CA ILE A 175 9.87 -13.24 -2.11
C ILE A 175 9.67 -13.18 -3.62
N GLU A 176 10.29 -12.19 -4.25
CA GLU A 176 10.31 -11.98 -5.70
C GLU A 176 11.67 -12.40 -6.27
N PRO A 177 11.76 -12.88 -7.52
CA PRO A 177 13.04 -13.13 -8.17
C PRO A 177 13.92 -11.88 -8.17
N PRO A 178 15.21 -11.95 -7.82
CA PRO A 178 16.05 -13.15 -7.68
C PRO A 178 16.14 -13.73 -6.24
N GLY A 179 15.19 -13.47 -5.35
CA GLY A 179 15.25 -13.84 -3.94
C GLY A 179 15.26 -12.64 -3.00
N VAL A 180 14.58 -11.56 -3.39
CA VAL A 180 14.46 -10.32 -2.63
C VAL A 180 13.05 -10.21 -2.04
N TRP A 181 12.92 -9.45 -0.95
CA TRP A 181 11.60 -9.18 -0.39
C TRP A 181 10.78 -8.34 -1.35
N SER A 182 9.50 -8.67 -1.46
CA SER A 182 8.55 -7.95 -2.31
C SER A 182 8.42 -6.49 -1.83
N PRO A 183 8.60 -5.50 -2.71
CA PRO A 183 8.33 -4.09 -2.39
C PRO A 183 6.91 -3.85 -1.87
N ARG A 184 5.97 -4.68 -2.34
CA ARG A 184 4.58 -4.65 -1.91
C ARG A 184 4.40 -5.11 -0.46
N TRP A 185 5.15 -6.13 -0.06
CA TRP A 185 5.19 -6.59 1.33
C TRP A 185 5.84 -5.55 2.25
N GLU A 186 6.98 -4.99 1.88
CA GLU A 186 7.67 -3.97 2.69
C GLU A 186 6.76 -2.77 2.97
N ALA A 187 6.04 -2.27 1.96
CA ALA A 187 5.08 -1.18 2.11
C ALA A 187 3.85 -1.58 2.95
N ALA A 188 3.25 -2.75 2.69
CA ALA A 188 2.09 -3.21 3.44
C ALA A 188 2.39 -3.45 4.93
N VAL A 189 3.53 -4.06 5.23
CA VAL A 189 3.98 -4.28 6.61
C VAL A 189 4.38 -2.96 7.27
N GLY A 190 5.03 -2.04 6.54
CA GLY A 190 5.34 -0.69 7.06
C GLY A 190 4.08 0.06 7.52
N ALA A 191 3.04 0.08 6.69
CA ALA A 191 1.75 0.68 7.05
C ALA A 191 1.06 -0.05 8.21
N ALA A 192 0.99 -1.39 8.17
CA ALA A 192 0.38 -2.18 9.24
C ALA A 192 1.11 -2.03 10.57
N LEU A 193 2.45 -1.92 10.56
CA LEU A 193 3.28 -1.71 11.75
C LEU A 193 2.93 -0.38 12.45
N ALA A 194 2.62 0.67 11.70
CA ALA A 194 2.17 1.94 12.29
C ALA A 194 0.87 1.79 13.09
N HIS A 195 -0.11 1.08 12.51
CA HIS A 195 -1.37 0.75 13.18
C HIS A 195 -1.14 -0.17 14.39
N LEU A 196 -0.26 -1.16 14.25
CA LEU A 196 0.09 -2.10 15.31
C LEU A 196 0.73 -1.41 16.51
N LEU A 197 1.66 -0.48 16.29
CA LEU A 197 2.22 0.33 17.38
C LEU A 197 1.13 1.16 18.06
N ALA A 198 0.23 1.80 17.32
CA ALA A 198 -0.88 2.53 17.92
C ALA A 198 -1.76 1.62 18.80
N ALA A 199 -2.11 0.42 18.31
CA ALA A 199 -2.87 -0.59 19.04
C ALA A 199 -2.12 -1.19 20.25
N SER A 200 -0.78 -1.27 20.21
CA SER A 200 0.02 -1.79 21.33
C SER A 200 -0.07 -0.93 22.60
N ALA A 201 -0.49 0.32 22.47
CA ALA A 201 -0.47 1.33 23.53
C ALA A 201 0.90 1.48 24.23
N GLY A 202 2.01 1.11 23.55
CA GLY A 202 3.38 1.19 24.06
C GLY A 202 3.78 0.01 24.94
N THR A 203 3.01 -1.08 24.92
CA THR A 203 3.32 -2.32 25.65
C THR A 203 4.04 -3.34 24.76
N PRO A 204 4.87 -4.24 25.31
CA PRO A 204 5.49 -5.31 24.54
C PRO A 204 4.44 -6.24 23.92
N VAL A 205 4.66 -6.62 22.66
CA VAL A 205 3.70 -7.38 21.85
C VAL A 205 4.34 -8.70 21.39
N ALA A 206 3.64 -9.81 21.58
CA ALA A 206 3.97 -11.10 20.96
C ALA A 206 3.30 -11.23 19.60
N VAL A 207 4.04 -11.78 18.64
CA VAL A 207 3.53 -12.19 17.33
C VAL A 207 3.71 -13.71 17.17
N PRO A 208 2.81 -14.39 16.44
CA PRO A 208 2.97 -15.81 16.14
C PRO A 208 4.29 -16.08 15.40
N HIS A 209 4.89 -17.25 15.63
CA HIS A 209 6.10 -17.70 14.95
C HIS A 209 5.90 -17.82 13.42
N GLY A 210 7.02 -17.96 12.70
CA GLY A 210 7.04 -18.07 11.23
C GLY A 210 7.05 -16.70 10.56
N LEU A 211 6.45 -16.60 9.39
CA LEU A 211 6.56 -15.42 8.52
C LEU A 211 6.03 -14.12 9.17
N LEU A 212 5.06 -14.21 10.09
CA LEU A 212 4.61 -13.07 10.90
C LEU A 212 5.73 -12.53 11.81
N ALA A 213 6.43 -13.42 12.51
CA ALA A 213 7.58 -13.05 13.33
C ALA A 213 8.74 -12.52 12.47
N ASP A 214 8.98 -13.10 11.28
CA ASP A 214 10.04 -12.67 10.37
C ASP A 214 9.81 -11.24 9.83
N THR A 215 8.54 -10.86 9.62
CA THR A 215 8.15 -9.57 9.03
C THR A 215 7.89 -8.47 10.07
N PHE A 216 7.30 -8.80 11.22
CA PHE A 216 6.97 -7.82 12.27
C PHE A 216 7.89 -7.88 13.50
N GLY A 217 8.34 -9.07 13.91
CA GLY A 217 8.94 -9.30 15.22
C GLY A 217 10.17 -8.42 15.49
N ARG A 218 11.12 -8.40 14.54
CA ARG A 218 12.34 -7.59 14.67
C ARG A 218 12.05 -6.10 14.81
N ALA A 219 11.05 -5.60 14.09
CA ALA A 219 10.67 -4.20 14.17
C ALA A 219 10.00 -3.89 15.52
N LEU A 220 9.11 -4.77 15.99
CA LEU A 220 8.47 -4.61 17.30
C LEU A 220 9.49 -4.63 18.44
N ASP A 221 10.45 -5.57 18.43
CA ASP A 221 11.51 -5.67 19.44
C ASP A 221 12.40 -4.42 19.49
N ALA A 222 12.62 -3.76 18.34
CA ALA A 222 13.42 -2.55 18.24
C ALA A 222 12.64 -1.26 18.59
N LEU A 223 11.33 -1.27 18.41
CA LEU A 223 10.47 -0.08 18.56
C LEU A 223 9.75 -0.02 19.90
N LEU A 224 9.38 -1.16 20.48
CA LEU A 224 8.69 -1.24 21.76
C LEU A 224 9.66 -1.41 22.94
N PRO A 225 9.25 -1.10 24.17
CA PRO A 225 10.07 -1.35 25.36
C PRO A 225 10.43 -2.84 25.48
N PRO A 226 11.64 -3.18 25.97
CA PRO A 226 11.99 -4.57 26.23
C PRO A 226 11.19 -5.11 27.42
N GLY A 227 10.83 -6.39 27.37
CA GLY A 227 10.10 -7.06 28.44
C GLY A 227 9.31 -8.27 27.93
N PRO A 228 8.73 -9.07 28.85
CA PRO A 228 7.81 -10.13 28.44
C PRO A 228 6.61 -9.53 27.69
N PRO A 229 6.09 -10.20 26.65
CA PRO A 229 4.93 -9.73 25.92
C PRO A 229 3.73 -9.63 26.86
N VAL A 230 3.02 -8.51 26.78
CA VAL A 230 1.80 -8.24 27.56
C VAL A 230 0.56 -8.33 26.67
N ARG A 231 0.74 -8.10 25.36
CA ARG A 231 -0.32 -8.21 24.36
C ARG A 231 0.04 -9.23 23.30
N ASN A 232 -0.97 -9.96 22.81
CA ASN A 232 -0.78 -10.94 21.74
C ASN A 232 -1.48 -10.49 20.46
N VAL A 233 -0.74 -10.62 19.34
CA VAL A 233 -1.28 -10.48 17.99
C VAL A 233 -1.75 -11.83 17.50
N VAL A 234 -2.91 -11.84 16.86
CA VAL A 234 -3.41 -13.00 16.12
C VAL A 234 -3.77 -12.57 14.70
N LEU A 235 -3.64 -13.49 13.76
CA LEU A 235 -4.16 -13.31 12.42
C LEU A 235 -5.63 -13.71 12.41
N ALA A 236 -6.52 -12.81 12.01
CA ALA A 236 -7.97 -13.04 11.99
C ALA A 236 -8.57 -12.53 10.69
N GLY A 237 -9.64 -13.16 10.21
CA GLY A 237 -10.28 -12.78 8.96
C GLY A 237 -11.19 -13.85 8.39
N PRO A 238 -11.71 -13.62 7.17
CA PRO A 238 -12.62 -14.56 6.52
C PRO A 238 -11.96 -15.92 6.31
N GLY A 239 -12.69 -17.01 6.57
CA GLY A 239 -12.18 -18.37 6.49
C GLY A 239 -11.30 -18.81 7.67
N LEU A 240 -10.98 -17.92 8.61
CA LEU A 240 -10.31 -18.26 9.87
C LEU A 240 -11.28 -18.20 11.07
N PRO A 241 -10.96 -18.88 12.18
CA PRO A 241 -11.70 -18.72 13.43
C PRO A 241 -11.67 -17.27 13.93
N ASP A 242 -12.76 -16.82 14.55
CA ASP A 242 -12.82 -15.51 15.20
C ASP A 242 -11.81 -15.47 16.38
N PRO A 243 -11.15 -14.33 16.64
CA PRO A 243 -10.09 -14.27 17.64
C PRO A 243 -10.65 -14.47 19.06
N ASP A 244 -10.01 -15.33 19.85
CA ASP A 244 -10.36 -15.53 21.24
C ASP A 244 -9.84 -14.38 22.10
N ARG A 245 -10.78 -13.58 22.64
CA ARG A 245 -10.51 -12.41 23.50
C ARG A 245 -9.79 -12.77 24.80
N ALA A 246 -9.85 -14.03 25.26
CA ALA A 246 -9.14 -14.44 26.47
C ALA A 246 -7.61 -14.46 26.29
N VAL A 247 -7.16 -14.56 25.04
CA VAL A 247 -5.74 -14.75 24.68
C VAL A 247 -5.23 -13.78 23.62
N SER A 248 -6.11 -13.10 22.90
CA SER A 248 -5.77 -12.20 21.79
C SER A 248 -6.21 -10.77 22.08
N ASP A 249 -5.26 -9.83 22.02
CA ASP A 249 -5.52 -8.41 22.26
C ASP A 249 -5.67 -7.63 20.95
N ILE A 250 -4.91 -8.04 19.92
CA ILE A 250 -4.83 -7.35 18.64
C ILE A 250 -5.04 -8.35 17.50
N ALA A 251 -5.96 -8.04 16.59
CA ALA A 251 -6.24 -8.84 15.40
C ALA A 251 -5.67 -8.15 14.15
N LEU A 252 -4.76 -8.84 13.45
CA LEU A 252 -4.30 -8.45 12.12
C LEU A 252 -5.30 -8.97 11.08
N VAL A 253 -5.98 -8.06 10.40
CA VAL A 253 -7.16 -8.34 9.56
C VAL A 253 -6.99 -7.82 8.13
N PRO A 254 -7.59 -8.46 7.11
CA PRO A 254 -7.45 -8.01 5.74
C PRO A 254 -8.26 -6.73 5.49
N ARG A 255 -7.71 -5.85 4.66
CA ARG A 255 -8.39 -4.69 4.09
C ARG A 255 -8.87 -5.01 2.68
N HIS A 256 -10.17 -4.84 2.44
CA HIS A 256 -10.81 -5.22 1.19
C HIS A 256 -10.23 -4.42 0.01
N PRO A 257 -9.76 -5.08 -1.07
CA PRO A 257 -9.07 -4.39 -2.17
C PRO A 257 -9.98 -3.45 -2.96
N GLN A 258 -11.29 -3.77 -3.06
CA GLN A 258 -12.23 -2.93 -3.82
C GLN A 258 -12.90 -1.81 -3.00
N THR A 259 -13.21 -2.02 -1.72
CA THR A 259 -13.94 -1.05 -0.89
C THR A 259 -13.05 -0.31 0.09
N GLY A 260 -11.88 -0.86 0.42
CA GLY A 260 -10.95 -0.31 1.39
C GLY A 260 -11.39 -0.49 2.84
N THR A 261 -12.48 -1.22 3.08
CA THR A 261 -12.97 -1.53 4.43
C THR A 261 -12.16 -2.68 5.03
N SER A 262 -11.75 -2.55 6.28
CA SER A 262 -11.15 -3.66 7.02
C SER A 262 -12.22 -4.67 7.42
N TRP A 263 -11.90 -5.96 7.32
CA TRP A 263 -12.73 -7.00 7.92
C TRP A 263 -12.88 -6.76 9.43
N GLN A 264 -14.06 -7.05 9.97
CA GLN A 264 -14.39 -6.81 11.37
C GLN A 264 -14.61 -8.15 12.08
N PRO A 265 -13.85 -8.45 13.15
CA PRO A 265 -14.12 -9.61 14.00
C PRO A 265 -15.44 -9.46 14.75
N SER A 266 -16.03 -10.58 15.15
CA SER A 266 -17.22 -10.55 16.02
C SER A 266 -16.82 -10.22 17.46
N ALA A 267 -15.64 -10.64 17.89
CA ALA A 267 -15.03 -10.25 19.15
C ALA A 267 -14.55 -8.79 19.17
N THR A 268 -14.68 -8.14 20.34
CA THR A 268 -14.19 -6.77 20.56
C THR A 268 -12.69 -6.77 20.87
N VAL A 269 -11.87 -6.76 19.81
CA VAL A 269 -10.39 -6.70 19.86
C VAL A 269 -9.87 -5.53 19.02
N ASP A 270 -8.68 -5.02 19.33
CA ASP A 270 -8.07 -3.94 18.54
C ASP A 270 -7.75 -4.48 17.13
N THR A 271 -8.22 -3.82 16.07
CA THR A 271 -8.00 -4.28 14.69
C THR A 271 -6.88 -3.51 14.01
N VAL A 272 -5.98 -4.25 13.35
CA VAL A 272 -4.86 -3.72 12.56
C VAL A 272 -5.08 -4.13 11.11
N PRO A 273 -5.32 -3.18 10.18
CA PRO A 273 -5.51 -3.51 8.78
C PRO A 273 -4.19 -3.93 8.12
N LEU A 274 -4.26 -4.95 7.28
CA LEU A 274 -3.19 -5.39 6.38
C LEU A 274 -3.74 -5.50 4.95
N ALA A 275 -2.88 -5.28 3.95
CA ALA A 275 -3.26 -5.49 2.56
C ALA A 275 -3.76 -6.94 2.35
N ALA A 276 -4.90 -7.10 1.67
CA ALA A 276 -5.60 -8.39 1.61
C ALA A 276 -4.72 -9.52 1.05
N ASP A 277 -3.97 -9.26 -0.01
CA ASP A 277 -3.05 -10.20 -0.65
C ASP A 277 -1.90 -10.67 0.27
N VAL A 278 -1.31 -9.75 1.04
CA VAL A 278 -0.29 -10.07 2.05
C VAL A 278 -0.93 -10.87 3.20
N TRP A 279 -2.12 -10.47 3.64
CA TRP A 279 -2.88 -11.18 4.67
C TRP A 279 -3.25 -12.60 4.23
N MET A 280 -3.75 -12.78 3.00
CA MET A 280 -4.13 -14.08 2.43
C MET A 280 -2.93 -15.04 2.43
N HIS A 281 -1.77 -14.54 2.04
CA HIS A 281 -0.55 -15.32 2.06
C HIS A 281 -0.21 -15.81 3.47
N LEU A 282 -0.29 -14.93 4.47
CA LEU A 282 -0.02 -15.28 5.87
C LEU A 282 -1.06 -16.25 6.45
N ALA A 283 -2.32 -16.08 6.06
CA ALA A 283 -3.46 -16.86 6.56
C ALA A 283 -3.44 -18.29 6.06
N PHE A 284 -3.12 -18.48 4.77
CA PHE A 284 -3.27 -19.76 4.09
C PHE A 284 -1.96 -20.39 3.64
N GLN A 285 -0.81 -19.92 4.16
CA GLN A 285 0.52 -20.49 3.88
C GLN A 285 0.60 -22.01 4.10
N HIS A 286 -0.13 -22.56 5.07
CA HIS A 286 -0.10 -23.98 5.44
C HIS A 286 -0.85 -24.89 4.47
N ASP A 287 -1.71 -24.35 3.61
CA ASP A 287 -2.40 -25.11 2.56
C ASP A 287 -1.49 -25.39 1.35
N ARG A 288 -0.29 -24.79 1.34
CA ARG A 288 0.71 -25.02 0.29
C ARG A 288 1.46 -26.29 0.60
N LEU A 289 1.37 -27.26 -0.31
CA LEU A 289 1.99 -28.58 -0.18
C LEU A 289 3.45 -28.45 0.30
N PRO A 290 3.83 -29.11 1.40
CA PRO A 290 5.21 -29.08 1.86
C PRO A 290 6.11 -29.68 0.78
N VAL A 291 7.08 -28.90 0.32
CA VAL A 291 8.20 -29.44 -0.44
C VAL A 291 8.98 -30.35 0.52
N PRO A 292 9.26 -31.61 0.17
CA PRO A 292 9.96 -32.52 1.07
C PRO A 292 11.30 -31.92 1.51
N ALA A 293 11.45 -31.65 2.81
CA ALA A 293 12.68 -31.11 3.39
C ALA A 293 13.85 -32.10 3.34
N THR A 294 13.57 -33.39 3.12
CA THR A 294 14.55 -34.47 3.13
C THR A 294 14.14 -35.56 2.13
N GLY A 295 15.02 -35.83 1.18
CA GLY A 295 14.83 -36.88 0.18
C GLY A 295 15.10 -36.31 -1.21
N GLY A 296 16.32 -36.50 -1.70
CA GLY A 296 16.61 -36.29 -3.11
C GLY A 296 15.56 -36.98 -3.96
N MET A 297 15.20 -36.34 -5.07
CA MET A 297 14.23 -36.89 -6.01
C MET A 297 14.64 -38.31 -6.42
N PRO A 298 13.69 -39.25 -6.56
CA PRO A 298 14.00 -40.58 -7.07
C PRO A 298 14.75 -40.47 -8.41
N GLU A 299 15.72 -41.34 -8.63
CA GLU A 299 16.50 -41.37 -9.86
C GLU A 299 15.56 -41.44 -11.08
N GLY A 300 15.71 -40.51 -12.03
CA GLY A 300 14.85 -40.40 -13.22
C GLY A 300 13.62 -39.50 -13.07
N VAL A 301 13.36 -38.93 -11.89
CA VAL A 301 12.36 -37.87 -11.71
C VAL A 301 13.05 -36.52 -11.84
N PHE A 302 12.58 -35.67 -12.76
CA PHE A 302 12.98 -34.28 -12.88
C PHE A 302 11.80 -33.40 -12.43
N ARG A 303 12.06 -32.38 -11.61
CA ARG A 303 11.06 -31.38 -11.21
C ARG A 303 11.47 -30.10 -11.92
N ASP A 304 10.53 -29.59 -12.71
CA ASP A 304 10.64 -28.26 -13.31
C ASP A 304 10.22 -27.16 -12.33
N ASP A 305 9.72 -27.54 -11.13
CA ASP A 305 9.35 -26.60 -10.08
C ASP A 305 10.61 -25.93 -9.49
N PRO A 306 10.74 -24.60 -9.55
CA PRO A 306 11.85 -23.90 -8.91
C PRO A 306 11.81 -24.15 -7.40
N LEU A 307 12.99 -24.33 -6.80
CA LEU A 307 13.11 -24.41 -5.34
C LEU A 307 12.49 -23.16 -4.68
N PRO A 308 11.94 -23.27 -3.46
CA PRO A 308 11.47 -22.11 -2.71
C PRO A 308 12.57 -21.04 -2.65
N MET A 309 12.25 -19.84 -3.15
CA MET A 309 13.18 -18.72 -3.09
C MET A 309 13.32 -18.26 -1.63
N HIS A 310 14.55 -18.16 -1.15
CA HIS A 310 14.85 -17.64 0.17
C HIS A 310 15.34 -16.20 0.09
N PRO A 311 14.91 -15.32 1.02
CA PRO A 311 15.37 -13.94 1.04
C PRO A 311 16.86 -13.87 1.34
N TRP A 312 17.58 -12.99 0.65
CA TRP A 312 19.02 -12.80 0.85
C TRP A 312 19.36 -12.02 2.14
N GLY A 313 18.34 -11.42 2.78
CA GLY A 313 18.50 -10.63 3.99
C GLY A 313 17.24 -10.65 4.86
N ALA A 314 17.39 -10.17 6.10
CA ALA A 314 16.25 -9.99 6.98
C ALA A 314 15.26 -8.96 6.40
N PHE A 315 13.97 -9.20 6.63
CA PHE A 315 12.91 -8.29 6.24
C PHE A 315 13.11 -6.90 6.85
N ARG A 316 12.77 -5.87 6.08
CA ARG A 316 12.74 -4.47 6.51
C ARG A 316 11.41 -3.87 6.07
N PRO A 317 10.56 -3.42 6.99
CA PRO A 317 9.37 -2.66 6.62
C PRO A 317 9.79 -1.36 5.92
N ASP A 318 8.98 -0.86 4.98
CA ASP A 318 9.28 0.43 4.36
C ASP A 318 9.04 1.58 5.35
N ALA A 319 10.09 2.36 5.59
CA ALA A 319 10.04 3.48 6.52
C ALA A 319 9.12 4.60 6.05
N ARG A 320 8.99 4.82 4.72
CA ARG A 320 8.16 5.90 4.18
C ARG A 320 6.68 5.60 4.39
N ALA A 321 6.23 4.39 4.06
CA ALA A 321 4.89 3.90 4.33
C ALA A 321 4.58 3.94 5.83
N PHE A 322 5.52 3.45 6.66
CA PHE A 322 5.39 3.53 8.11
C PHE A 322 5.19 4.96 8.63
N LEU A 323 6.05 5.89 8.25
CA LEU A 323 5.97 7.29 8.70
C LEU A 323 4.71 7.99 8.14
N HIS A 324 4.38 7.76 6.87
CA HIS A 324 3.21 8.33 6.23
C HIS A 324 1.92 7.90 6.94
N THR A 325 1.77 6.60 7.24
CA THR A 325 0.63 6.07 7.99
C THR A 325 0.63 6.57 9.43
N LEU A 326 1.77 6.49 10.12
CA LEU A 326 1.85 6.89 11.53
C LEU A 326 1.54 8.38 11.75
N ALA A 327 1.98 9.25 10.84
CA ALA A 327 1.67 10.68 10.89
C ALA A 327 0.15 10.95 10.80
N ARG A 328 -0.64 10.03 10.25
CA ARG A 328 -2.10 10.14 10.09
C ARG A 328 -2.90 9.46 11.20
N LEU A 329 -2.22 8.89 12.19
CA LEU A 329 -2.86 8.34 13.38
C LEU A 329 -2.83 9.37 14.51
N PRO A 330 -3.98 9.78 15.09
CA PRO A 330 -4.00 10.69 16.24
C PRO A 330 -3.13 10.21 17.41
N ALA A 331 -2.98 8.88 17.56
CA ALA A 331 -2.16 8.25 18.57
C ALA A 331 -0.67 8.67 18.51
N VAL A 332 -0.16 9.14 17.37
CA VAL A 332 1.23 9.60 17.24
C VAL A 332 1.58 10.75 18.18
N ARG A 333 0.57 11.47 18.68
CA ARG A 333 0.74 12.54 19.68
C ARG A 333 1.12 12.03 21.06
N ARG A 334 0.92 10.73 21.35
CA ARG A 334 1.37 10.14 22.61
C ARG A 334 2.89 10.27 22.67
N PRO A 335 3.47 10.78 23.78
CA PRO A 335 4.91 11.08 23.82
C PRO A 335 5.84 9.92 23.46
N TRP A 336 5.46 8.69 23.81
CA TRP A 336 6.27 7.51 23.50
C TRP A 336 6.26 7.17 22.00
N LEU A 337 5.10 7.25 21.34
CA LEU A 337 4.95 6.96 19.92
C LEU A 337 5.54 8.10 19.07
N ARG A 338 5.42 9.34 19.56
CA ARG A 338 6.06 10.49 18.93
C ARG A 338 7.58 10.37 18.88
N ARG A 339 8.21 9.90 19.97
CA ARG A 339 9.66 9.65 19.99
C ARG A 339 10.09 8.60 18.96
N ILE A 340 9.27 7.57 18.74
CA ILE A 340 9.53 6.57 17.69
C ILE A 340 9.45 7.23 16.31
N TYR A 341 8.37 7.99 16.05
CA TYR A 341 8.20 8.73 14.81
C TYR A 341 9.40 9.65 14.52
N ASP A 342 9.79 10.50 15.47
CA ASP A 342 10.91 11.43 15.31
C ASP A 342 12.25 10.68 15.08
N ARG A 343 12.48 9.57 15.80
CA ARG A 343 13.68 8.74 15.63
C ARG A 343 13.78 8.15 14.22
N VAL A 344 12.69 7.56 13.72
CA VAL A 344 12.65 6.94 12.38
C VAL A 344 12.70 8.00 11.30
N SER A 345 12.01 9.13 11.48
CA SER A 345 12.07 10.28 10.56
C SER A 345 13.50 10.82 10.39
N ASN A 346 14.26 10.91 11.48
CA ASN A 346 15.66 11.36 11.44
C ASN A 346 16.61 10.32 10.81
N HIS A 347 16.29 9.03 10.88
CA HIS A 347 17.14 7.94 10.38
C HIS A 347 16.29 6.85 9.70
N PRO A 348 15.69 7.13 8.52
CA PRO A 348 14.70 6.25 7.90
C PRO A 348 15.29 4.95 7.36
N TYR A 349 16.62 4.85 7.23
CA TYR A 349 17.33 3.65 6.75
C TYR A 349 18.09 2.93 7.87
N ALA A 350 17.89 3.34 9.13
CA ALA A 350 18.47 2.66 10.27
C ALA A 350 17.61 1.47 10.67
N ARG A 351 18.25 0.40 11.13
CA ARG A 351 17.56 -0.78 11.66
C ARG A 351 16.47 -0.36 12.66
N PRO A 352 15.24 -0.88 12.56
CA PRO A 352 14.85 -2.07 11.78
C PRO A 352 14.46 -1.81 10.30
N PHE A 353 14.57 -0.58 9.83
CA PHE A 353 14.23 -0.16 8.47
C PHE A 353 15.42 -0.23 7.48
#